data_AF-A0A377KQM3-F1
#
_entry.id   AF-A0A377KQM3-F1
#
_cell.length_a   1.000
_cell.length_b   1.000
_cell.length_c   1.000
_cell.angle_alpha   90.00
_cell.angle_beta   90.00
_cell.angle_gamma   90.00
#
_symmetry.space_group_name_H-M   'P 1'
#
loop_
_entity.id
_entity.type
_entity.pdbx_description
1 polymer ?
#
loop_
_entity_poly.entity_id
_entity_poly.type
_entity_poly.pdbx_seq_one_letter_code
_entity_poly.pdbx_strand_id
1 'polypeptide(L)'
;MVYKTNESIIVIQAEAISPNRTDVVFWSHDRGTAKLRMKLVRKNGIPQSLPEGTTVPIRLMFRSATAEGGYGKHDYLATIDDRVTGIVSIVLEDNILGYVGIVEGSVYIDFPNDRSLDTAGRFTFSIKRSPIDDSTPELEDYYFNGFSQTIDKIEQIVSNAKTEIDTKVAGTKKEFDTEVEKIKTSIGEANQSLTTLNGDMTALSEKITEADQHFINKESVEVGPLIFKNTTITTQDWNNITESGVYYCAGSSGINAPYTGKLYGLLTVYSEQAVTIQKYEFQNSIYMRTFAGNPAAWGNWKKVALSSEVMNLTDPQTALGVKNFSDGIQIAGDRVVGENEHVVYTLDTSNSKSFIDGYATFIKHGKTVIANGTVKFKKAYLFGTTLDDILPDEFSAKVVRGMLIGSTGSNNIAKTLYIQKDTGTIRTNSDFAINEWFTFNGSYWVGEE
;
A
#
# COMPACT_ATOMS: atom_id res chain seq x y z
N MET A 1 -62.10 22.83 60.05
CA MET A 1 -63.17 23.82 60.31
C MET A 1 -64.03 23.33 61.46
N VAL A 2 -64.63 24.24 62.22
CA VAL A 2 -65.51 23.92 63.37
C VAL A 2 -66.96 23.97 62.90
N TYR A 3 -67.75 22.93 63.18
CA TYR A 3 -69.16 22.82 62.80
C TYR A 3 -70.06 22.63 64.02
N LYS A 4 -71.23 23.27 64.01
CA LYS A 4 -72.32 22.96 64.94
C LYS A 4 -73.03 21.71 64.44
N THR A 5 -72.62 20.56 64.98
CA THR A 5 -73.01 19.23 64.48
C THR A 5 -74.06 18.59 65.36
N ASN A 6 -75.13 18.05 64.76
CA ASN A 6 -76.01 17.09 65.42
C ASN A 6 -75.70 15.67 64.94
N GLU A 7 -75.89 14.67 65.80
CA GLU A 7 -75.90 13.26 65.42
C GLU A 7 -77.32 12.69 65.61
N SER A 8 -77.95 12.29 64.51
CA SER A 8 -79.27 11.65 64.53
C SER A 8 -79.20 10.27 63.89
N ILE A 9 -80.01 9.33 64.40
CA ILE A 9 -80.11 7.98 63.85
C ILE A 9 -81.34 7.92 62.94
N ILE A 10 -81.13 7.55 61.68
CA ILE A 10 -82.19 7.36 60.70
C ILE A 10 -82.32 5.87 60.42
N VAL A 11 -83.48 5.30 60.77
CA VAL A 11 -83.76 3.87 60.59
C VAL A 11 -84.43 3.67 59.23
N ILE A 12 -83.79 2.84 58.39
CA ILE A 12 -84.26 2.43 57.08
C ILE A 12 -85.13 1.18 57.26
N GLN A 13 -86.43 1.33 57.01
CA GLN A 13 -87.41 0.23 57.10
C GLN A 13 -88.63 0.51 56.20
N ALA A 14 -89.45 -0.52 55.97
CA ALA A 14 -90.60 -0.43 55.06
C ALA A 14 -91.87 0.14 55.73
N GLU A 15 -91.97 0.03 57.05
CA GLU A 15 -93.11 0.52 57.82
C GLU A 15 -93.11 2.05 57.90
N ALA A 16 -94.24 2.68 57.61
CA ALA A 16 -94.42 4.11 57.79
C ALA A 16 -94.32 4.48 59.29
N ILE A 17 -93.37 5.36 59.61
CA ILE A 17 -93.16 5.88 60.96
C ILE A 17 -93.36 7.39 61.00
N SER A 18 -93.73 7.91 62.17
CA SER A 18 -93.73 9.35 62.41
C SER A 18 -92.33 9.92 62.19
N PRO A 19 -92.19 11.14 61.64
CA PRO A 19 -90.88 11.75 61.45
C PRO A 19 -90.06 11.79 62.74
N ASN A 20 -88.77 11.44 62.64
CA ASN A 20 -87.84 11.53 63.76
C ASN A 20 -87.65 13.01 64.16
N ARG A 21 -88.21 13.39 65.29
CA ARG A 21 -88.01 14.71 65.87
C ARG A 21 -86.59 14.80 66.42
N THR A 22 -85.71 15.50 65.71
CA THR A 22 -84.27 15.54 66.05
C THR A 22 -83.96 16.48 67.22
N ASP A 23 -84.93 17.33 67.62
CA ASP A 23 -84.78 18.44 68.56
C ASP A 23 -83.63 19.42 68.22
N VAL A 24 -83.12 19.36 66.99
CA VAL A 24 -82.08 20.25 66.48
C VAL A 24 -82.64 21.64 66.21
N VAL A 25 -81.91 22.64 66.71
CA VAL A 25 -82.18 24.06 66.44
C VAL A 25 -80.95 24.72 65.83
N PHE A 26 -81.06 25.07 64.55
CA PHE A 26 -80.11 25.96 63.88
C PHE A 26 -80.60 27.40 63.98
N TRP A 27 -79.67 28.33 64.04
CA TRP A 27 -79.95 29.76 64.00
C TRP A 27 -79.58 30.32 62.63
N SER A 28 -80.26 31.39 62.21
CA SER A 28 -79.99 32.07 60.92
C SER A 28 -78.54 32.58 60.77
N HIS A 29 -77.79 32.65 61.88
CA HIS A 29 -76.38 33.05 61.92
C HIS A 29 -75.40 31.86 61.83
N ASP A 30 -75.88 30.61 61.88
CA ASP A 30 -75.05 29.39 61.76
C ASP A 30 -74.57 29.14 60.30
N ARG A 31 -74.23 30.22 59.58
CA ARG A 31 -73.81 30.24 58.16
C ARG A 31 -72.55 29.42 57.95
N GLY A 32 -72.59 28.49 56.98
CA GLY A 32 -71.52 27.53 56.71
C GLY A 32 -71.14 26.59 57.86
N THR A 33 -71.85 26.62 59.00
CA THR A 33 -71.51 25.84 60.21
C THR A 33 -72.64 24.95 60.70
N ALA A 34 -73.88 25.15 60.23
CA ALA A 34 -75.03 24.29 60.49
C ALA A 34 -74.87 22.93 59.78
N LYS A 35 -74.37 21.92 60.50
CA LYS A 35 -74.11 20.58 59.95
C LYS A 35 -75.08 19.56 60.53
N LEU A 36 -75.85 18.92 59.66
CA LEU A 36 -76.63 17.73 59.99
C LEU A 36 -75.78 16.50 59.71
N ARG A 37 -75.49 15.70 60.74
CA ARG A 37 -74.82 14.41 60.59
C ARG A 37 -75.79 13.31 61.01
N MET A 38 -75.95 12.32 60.14
CA MET A 38 -76.92 11.25 60.28
C MET A 38 -76.21 9.91 60.19
N LYS A 39 -76.56 8.99 61.10
CA LYS A 39 -76.18 7.59 61.01
C LYS A 39 -77.34 6.79 60.45
N LEU A 40 -77.12 6.21 59.28
CA LEU A 40 -78.09 5.38 58.58
C LEU A 40 -78.00 3.94 59.10
N VAL A 41 -79.11 3.40 59.61
CA VAL A 41 -79.17 2.04 60.16
C VAL A 41 -80.39 1.30 59.61
N ARG A 42 -80.36 -0.03 59.55
CA ARG A 42 -81.52 -0.88 59.27
C ARG A 42 -82.29 -1.17 60.55
N LYS A 43 -83.49 -1.77 60.42
CA LYS A 43 -84.26 -2.31 61.55
C LYS A 43 -83.34 -3.08 62.51
N ASN A 44 -83.48 -2.84 63.82
CA ASN A 44 -82.63 -3.34 64.91
C ASN A 44 -81.25 -2.67 65.08
N GLY A 45 -81.00 -1.52 64.44
CA GLY A 45 -79.82 -0.67 64.71
C GLY A 45 -78.54 -1.09 63.98
N ILE A 46 -78.64 -2.01 63.03
CA ILE A 46 -77.49 -2.47 62.23
C ILE A 46 -77.08 -1.37 61.25
N PRO A 47 -75.81 -0.92 61.22
CA PRO A 47 -75.35 0.09 60.27
C PRO A 47 -75.67 -0.24 58.82
N GLN A 48 -76.06 0.77 58.05
CA GLN A 48 -76.25 0.67 56.61
C GLN A 48 -74.91 0.92 55.91
N SER A 49 -74.37 -0.12 55.28
CA SER A 49 -73.18 0.02 54.42
C SER A 49 -73.53 0.77 53.14
N LEU A 50 -72.64 1.66 52.72
CA LEU A 50 -72.73 2.50 51.52
C LEU A 50 -71.58 2.15 50.57
N PRO A 51 -71.77 1.18 49.64
CA PRO A 51 -70.76 0.79 48.67
C PRO A 51 -70.23 1.96 47.84
N GLU A 52 -69.04 1.79 47.27
CA GLU A 52 -68.49 2.77 46.33
C GLU A 52 -69.47 3.04 45.17
N GLY A 53 -69.67 4.31 44.84
CA GLY A 53 -70.67 4.76 43.87
C GLY A 53 -72.07 5.01 44.45
N THR A 54 -72.29 4.77 45.75
CA THR A 54 -73.56 5.14 46.42
C THR A 54 -73.66 6.66 46.58
N THR A 55 -74.83 7.23 46.28
CA THR A 55 -75.19 8.62 46.59
C THR A 55 -76.32 8.66 47.61
N VAL A 56 -76.34 9.71 48.44
CA VAL A 56 -77.37 9.87 49.48
C VAL A 56 -78.02 11.24 49.32
N PRO A 57 -79.07 11.38 48.49
CA PRO A 57 -79.82 12.62 48.40
C PRO A 57 -80.65 12.87 49.65
N ILE A 58 -80.75 14.12 50.07
CA ILE A 58 -81.56 14.57 51.20
C ILE A 58 -82.42 15.72 50.73
N ARG A 59 -83.74 15.53 50.79
CA ARG A 59 -84.71 16.59 50.49
C ARG A 59 -85.17 17.25 51.78
N LEU A 60 -85.04 18.56 51.84
CA LEU A 60 -85.56 19.41 52.90
C LEU A 60 -86.78 20.16 52.39
N MET A 61 -87.90 20.06 53.12
CA MET A 61 -89.16 20.73 52.79
C MET A 61 -89.54 21.71 53.89
N PHE A 62 -90.03 22.87 53.51
CA PHE A 62 -90.48 23.92 54.43
C PHE A 62 -91.69 24.64 53.83
N ARG A 63 -92.51 25.27 54.68
CA ARG A 63 -93.69 26.00 54.19
C ARG A 63 -93.25 27.25 53.43
N SER A 64 -93.79 27.44 52.23
CA SER A 64 -93.57 28.65 51.43
C SER A 64 -94.91 29.16 50.89
N ALA A 65 -95.09 30.49 50.92
CA ALA A 65 -96.26 31.13 50.34
C ALA A 65 -96.17 31.28 48.82
N THR A 66 -94.95 31.20 48.26
CA THR A 66 -94.67 31.44 46.84
C THR A 66 -94.47 30.14 46.05
N ALA A 67 -94.11 29.04 46.73
CA ALA A 67 -93.89 27.75 46.08
C ALA A 67 -95.19 27.09 45.59
N GLU A 68 -95.10 26.42 44.44
CA GLU A 68 -96.18 25.58 43.91
C GLU A 68 -96.50 24.43 44.89
N GLY A 69 -97.75 24.37 45.37
CA GLY A 69 -98.18 23.40 46.39
C GLY A 69 -97.89 23.81 47.84
N GLY A 70 -97.42 25.03 48.10
CA GLY A 70 -97.27 25.61 49.44
C GLY A 70 -96.01 25.18 50.21
N TYR A 71 -95.09 24.46 49.55
CA TYR A 71 -93.84 23.99 50.15
C TYR A 71 -92.64 24.25 49.25
N GLY A 72 -91.63 24.93 49.79
CA GLY A 72 -90.30 25.00 49.19
C GLY A 72 -89.53 23.68 49.40
N LYS A 73 -88.58 23.40 48.52
CA LYS A 73 -87.82 22.13 48.47
C LYS A 73 -86.34 22.39 48.20
N HIS A 74 -85.49 22.07 49.15
CA HIS A 74 -84.04 22.12 48.95
C HIS A 74 -83.45 20.73 48.97
N ASP A 75 -82.79 20.36 47.89
CA ASP A 75 -82.19 19.05 47.69
C ASP A 75 -80.68 19.11 47.89
N TYR A 76 -80.18 18.35 48.85
CA TYR A 76 -78.78 18.25 49.17
C TYR A 76 -78.26 16.88 48.75
N LEU A 77 -77.05 16.83 48.20
CA LEU A 77 -76.31 15.57 48.13
C LEU A 77 -75.52 15.44 49.43
N ALA A 78 -75.67 14.35 50.18
CA ALA A 78 -74.92 14.17 51.41
C ALA A 78 -73.47 13.77 51.13
N THR A 79 -72.55 14.34 51.90
CA THR A 79 -71.18 13.82 51.99
C THR A 79 -71.20 12.53 52.80
N ILE A 80 -70.64 11.46 52.25
CA ILE A 80 -70.48 10.19 52.98
C ILE A 80 -69.19 10.29 53.79
N ASP A 81 -69.32 10.50 55.10
CA ASP A 81 -68.19 10.60 56.02
C ASP A 81 -67.60 9.21 56.33
N ASP A 82 -68.44 8.17 56.41
CA ASP A 82 -68.00 6.79 56.63
C ASP A 82 -68.93 5.80 55.89
N ARG A 83 -68.37 5.16 54.86
CA ARG A 83 -69.06 4.17 54.02
C ARG A 83 -69.40 2.86 54.73
N VAL A 84 -68.62 2.48 55.74
CA VAL A 84 -68.79 1.20 56.45
C VAL A 84 -69.87 1.35 57.52
N THR A 85 -69.86 2.45 58.26
CA THR A 85 -70.78 2.67 59.38
C THR A 85 -72.02 3.49 59.01
N GLY A 86 -72.12 3.92 57.75
CA GLY A 86 -73.32 4.58 57.21
C GLY A 86 -73.49 6.01 57.71
N ILE A 87 -72.39 6.74 57.91
CA ILE A 87 -72.42 8.11 58.42
C ILE A 87 -72.37 9.06 57.23
N VAL A 88 -73.38 9.92 57.17
CA VAL A 88 -73.51 10.95 56.13
C VAL A 88 -73.74 12.30 56.77
N SER A 89 -73.40 13.35 56.05
CA SER A 89 -73.67 14.70 56.50
C SER A 89 -73.99 15.68 55.38
N ILE A 90 -74.75 16.71 55.73
CA ILE A 90 -74.96 17.90 54.91
C ILE A 90 -74.63 19.13 55.74
N VAL A 91 -74.02 20.11 55.11
CA VAL A 91 -73.92 21.48 55.63
C VAL A 91 -75.05 22.26 54.98
N LEU A 92 -75.86 22.94 55.79
CA LEU A 92 -76.96 23.76 55.29
C LEU A 92 -76.40 25.03 54.66
N GLU A 93 -76.90 25.39 53.49
CA GLU A 93 -76.53 26.63 52.81
C GLU A 93 -77.25 27.83 53.41
N ASP A 94 -76.65 29.02 53.28
CA ASP A 94 -77.16 30.26 53.87
C ASP A 94 -78.60 30.60 53.45
N ASN A 95 -79.01 30.16 52.27
CA ASN A 95 -80.35 30.31 51.72
C ASN A 95 -81.44 29.67 52.62
N ILE A 96 -81.28 28.40 53.00
CA ILE A 96 -82.30 27.73 53.85
C ILE A 96 -82.35 28.31 55.27
N LEU A 97 -81.24 28.89 55.75
CA LEU A 97 -81.17 29.57 57.04
C LEU A 97 -82.01 30.86 57.09
N GLY A 98 -82.51 31.34 55.94
CA GLY A 98 -83.51 32.40 55.86
C GLY A 98 -84.92 31.96 56.30
N TYR A 99 -85.22 30.66 56.29
CA TYR A 99 -86.48 30.14 56.79
C TYR A 99 -86.54 30.15 58.32
N VAL A 100 -87.70 30.50 58.88
CA VAL A 100 -87.97 30.40 60.33
C VAL A 100 -89.16 29.48 60.55
N GLY A 101 -88.92 28.31 61.13
CA GLY A 101 -89.94 27.29 61.31
C GLY A 101 -89.38 25.88 61.38
N ILE A 102 -90.26 24.90 61.22
CA ILE A 102 -89.90 23.47 61.17
C ILE A 102 -89.58 23.10 59.72
N VAL A 103 -88.40 22.50 59.52
CA VAL A 103 -87.98 21.92 58.25
C VAL A 103 -88.11 20.41 58.34
N GLU A 104 -88.75 19.81 57.33
CA GLU A 104 -88.97 18.38 57.20
C GLU A 104 -87.93 17.79 56.23
N GLY A 105 -87.02 16.99 56.74
CA GLY A 105 -85.98 16.31 55.98
C GLY A 105 -86.35 14.88 55.62
N SER A 106 -85.90 14.43 54.45
CA SER A 106 -86.15 13.09 53.92
C SER A 106 -84.89 12.54 53.28
N VAL A 107 -84.45 11.36 53.73
CA VAL A 107 -83.21 10.73 53.24
C VAL A 107 -83.52 9.68 52.18
N TYR A 108 -82.78 9.72 51.08
CA TYR A 108 -82.80 8.76 49.99
C TYR A 108 -81.41 8.15 49.83
N ILE A 109 -81.33 6.91 49.33
CA ILE A 109 -80.06 6.24 49.02
C ILE A 109 -80.15 5.68 47.61
N ASP A 110 -79.26 6.11 46.73
CA ASP A 110 -79.13 5.53 45.39
C ASP A 110 -77.84 4.72 45.34
N PHE A 111 -77.96 3.44 45.02
CA PHE A 111 -76.86 2.51 44.81
C PHE A 111 -76.39 2.55 43.35
N PRO A 112 -75.12 2.19 43.08
CA PRO A 112 -74.53 2.25 41.74
C PRO A 112 -75.15 1.30 40.69
N ASN A 113 -76.06 0.41 41.10
CA ASN A 113 -76.73 -0.56 40.22
C ASN A 113 -78.18 -0.16 39.91
N ASP A 114 -78.45 1.15 39.82
CA ASP A 114 -79.76 1.76 39.56
C ASP A 114 -80.85 1.40 40.58
N ARG A 115 -80.45 0.87 41.75
CA ARG A 115 -81.36 0.61 42.86
C ARG A 115 -81.40 1.80 43.79
N SER A 116 -82.59 2.25 44.17
CA SER A 116 -82.77 3.32 45.16
C SER A 116 -83.61 2.86 46.35
N LEU A 117 -83.45 3.56 47.48
CA LEU A 117 -84.25 3.40 48.68
C LEU A 117 -84.82 4.76 49.10
N ASP A 118 -86.15 4.88 49.12
CA ASP A 118 -86.81 5.85 50.01
C ASP A 118 -86.79 5.23 51.41
N THR A 119 -86.04 5.83 52.32
CA THR A 119 -85.67 5.16 53.56
C THR A 119 -86.79 5.13 54.61
N ALA A 120 -87.96 5.73 54.33
CA ALA A 120 -88.93 6.16 55.35
C ALA A 120 -88.30 7.06 56.45
N GLY A 121 -87.03 7.45 56.27
CA GLY A 121 -86.19 8.23 57.16
C GLY A 121 -86.52 9.70 57.09
N ARG A 122 -87.74 10.03 57.52
CA ARG A 122 -88.20 11.41 57.68
C ARG A 122 -87.69 11.94 59.00
N PHE A 123 -87.19 13.16 59.02
CA PHE A 123 -86.72 13.83 60.23
C PHE A 123 -87.17 15.29 60.23
N THR A 124 -87.23 15.90 61.41
CA THR A 124 -87.56 17.33 61.51
C THR A 124 -86.54 18.06 62.35
N PHE A 125 -86.18 19.26 61.95
CA PHE A 125 -85.40 20.20 62.76
C PHE A 125 -86.04 21.60 62.67
N SER A 126 -85.62 22.52 63.54
CA SER A 126 -86.13 23.90 63.54
C SER A 126 -85.03 24.88 63.19
N ILE A 127 -85.37 25.91 62.43
CA ILE A 127 -84.52 27.08 62.21
C ILE A 127 -85.15 28.26 62.93
N LYS A 128 -84.35 28.95 63.74
CA LYS A 128 -84.75 30.14 64.50
C LYS A 128 -83.98 31.37 64.06
N ARG A 129 -84.61 32.52 64.22
CA ARG A 129 -83.97 33.80 63.96
C ARG A 129 -82.95 34.15 65.04
N SER A 130 -81.72 34.43 64.64
CA SER A 130 -80.70 34.94 65.56
C SER A 130 -81.00 36.40 65.95
N PRO A 131 -80.83 36.81 67.23
CA PRO A 131 -81.05 38.19 67.65
C PRO A 131 -80.13 39.24 67.00
N ILE A 132 -79.02 38.81 66.39
CA ILE A 132 -78.01 39.69 65.77
C ILE A 132 -78.13 39.76 64.24
N ASP A 133 -79.08 39.05 63.64
CA ASP A 133 -79.30 39.12 62.19
C ASP A 133 -80.38 40.15 61.88
N ASP A 134 -79.97 41.26 61.26
CA ASP A 134 -80.88 42.36 60.89
C ASP A 134 -81.65 42.10 59.58
N SER A 135 -81.20 41.16 58.73
CA SER A 135 -81.83 40.83 57.45
C SER A 135 -81.98 39.32 57.20
N THR A 136 -83.10 38.90 56.61
CA THR A 136 -83.34 37.50 56.21
C THR A 136 -82.63 37.23 54.88
N PRO A 137 -81.77 36.20 54.80
CA PRO A 137 -81.32 35.68 53.51
C PRO A 137 -82.52 35.41 52.58
N GLU A 138 -82.35 35.65 51.29
CA GLU A 138 -83.35 35.26 50.30
C GLU A 138 -83.53 33.74 50.33
N LEU A 139 -84.78 33.30 50.48
CA LEU A 139 -85.16 31.91 50.56
C LEU A 139 -85.73 31.48 49.20
N GLU A 140 -84.99 30.65 48.47
CA GLU A 140 -85.45 30.11 47.19
C GLU A 140 -86.47 28.99 47.41
N ASP A 141 -87.52 28.94 46.59
CA ASP A 141 -88.51 27.86 46.66
C ASP A 141 -87.95 26.50 46.20
N TYR A 142 -86.90 26.50 45.37
CA TYR A 142 -86.17 25.30 45.00
C TYR A 142 -84.67 25.56 44.95
N TYR A 143 -83.88 24.66 45.56
CA TYR A 143 -82.41 24.72 45.58
C TYR A 143 -81.81 23.32 45.46
N PHE A 144 -80.65 23.18 44.80
CA PHE A 144 -79.93 21.91 44.71
C PHE A 144 -78.42 22.08 44.96
N ASN A 145 -77.89 21.44 46.01
CA ASN A 145 -76.47 21.54 46.41
C ASN A 145 -75.54 20.52 45.70
N GLY A 146 -76.06 19.59 44.91
CA GLY A 146 -75.21 18.54 44.33
C GLY A 146 -74.13 19.06 43.36
N PHE A 147 -74.30 20.26 42.81
CA PHE A 147 -73.32 20.88 41.92
C PHE A 147 -72.03 21.29 42.63
N SER A 148 -72.12 21.90 43.82
CA SER A 148 -70.95 22.37 44.58
C SER A 148 -69.98 21.24 44.92
N GLN A 149 -70.51 20.11 45.40
CA GLN A 149 -69.68 18.93 45.70
C GLN A 149 -69.05 18.29 44.46
N THR A 150 -69.69 18.43 43.30
CA THR A 150 -69.14 17.95 42.03
C THR A 150 -67.99 18.85 41.59
N ILE A 151 -68.14 20.17 41.74
CA ILE A 151 -67.09 21.16 41.46
C ILE A 151 -65.86 20.91 42.34
N ASP A 152 -66.04 20.77 43.66
CA ASP A 152 -64.92 20.52 44.60
C ASP A 152 -64.11 19.26 44.21
N LYS A 153 -64.81 18.18 43.83
CA LYS A 153 -64.15 16.95 43.35
C LYS A 153 -63.39 17.17 42.05
N ILE A 154 -63.97 17.91 41.10
CA ILE A 154 -63.30 18.24 39.84
C ILE A 154 -62.06 19.09 40.12
N GLU A 155 -62.15 20.11 40.96
CA GLU A 155 -61.02 20.96 41.36
C GLU A 155 -59.89 20.14 42.01
N GLN A 156 -60.25 19.21 42.90
CA GLN A 156 -59.29 18.30 43.51
C GLN A 156 -58.61 17.38 42.48
N ILE A 157 -59.37 16.80 41.55
CA ILE A 157 -58.84 15.96 40.47
C ILE A 157 -57.86 16.76 39.60
N VAL A 158 -58.24 17.98 39.21
CA VAL A 158 -57.41 18.87 38.39
C VAL A 158 -56.14 19.26 39.13
N SER A 159 -56.22 19.60 40.41
CA SER A 159 -55.07 19.97 41.24
C SER A 159 -54.09 18.80 41.39
N ASN A 160 -54.60 17.61 41.72
CA ASN A 160 -53.79 16.40 41.83
C ASN A 160 -53.12 16.02 40.50
N ALA A 161 -53.89 16.05 39.39
CA ALA A 161 -53.36 15.77 38.06
C ALA A 161 -52.25 16.75 37.67
N LYS A 162 -52.42 18.05 37.98
CA LYS A 162 -51.40 19.07 37.74
C LYS A 162 -50.12 18.77 38.52
N THR A 163 -50.22 18.48 39.82
CA THR A 163 -49.05 18.14 40.65
C THR A 163 -48.33 16.88 40.15
N GLU A 164 -49.08 15.85 39.75
CA GLU A 164 -48.49 14.62 39.21
C GLU A 164 -47.79 14.86 37.87
N ILE A 165 -48.39 15.65 36.97
CA ILE A 165 -47.78 16.04 35.70
C ILE A 165 -46.51 16.85 35.95
N ASP A 166 -46.56 17.88 36.80
CA ASP A 166 -45.40 18.72 37.10
C ASP A 166 -44.24 17.89 37.67
N THR A 167 -44.55 16.94 38.56
CA THR A 167 -43.57 16.02 39.15
C THR A 167 -42.95 15.11 38.09
N LYS A 168 -43.76 14.50 37.22
CA LYS A 168 -43.28 13.63 36.14
C LYS A 168 -42.44 14.42 35.13
N VAL A 169 -42.87 15.61 34.73
CA VAL A 169 -42.14 16.48 33.80
C VAL A 169 -40.79 16.89 34.39
N ALA A 170 -40.74 17.27 35.67
CA ALA A 170 -39.48 17.61 36.34
C ALA A 170 -38.53 16.40 36.43
N GLY A 171 -39.07 15.22 36.74
CA GLY A 171 -38.30 13.97 36.77
C GLY A 171 -37.70 13.63 35.40
N THR A 172 -38.54 13.58 34.36
CA THR A 172 -38.10 13.30 32.98
C THR A 172 -37.11 14.34 32.47
N LYS A 173 -37.30 15.62 32.80
CA LYS A 173 -36.35 16.68 32.44
C LYS A 173 -34.98 16.44 33.08
N LYS A 174 -34.94 16.08 34.36
CA LYS A 174 -33.69 15.80 35.08
C LYS A 174 -32.96 14.58 34.49
N GLU A 175 -33.69 13.53 34.15
CA GLU A 175 -33.13 12.35 33.47
C GLU A 175 -32.55 12.72 32.10
N PHE A 176 -33.29 13.49 31.30
CA PHE A 176 -32.84 13.96 30.00
C PHE A 176 -31.58 14.82 30.11
N ASP A 177 -31.56 15.81 31.01
CA ASP A 177 -30.41 16.68 31.23
C ASP A 177 -29.17 15.87 31.67
N THR A 178 -29.36 14.81 32.47
CA THR A 178 -28.28 13.89 32.89
C THR A 178 -27.70 13.11 31.71
N GLU A 179 -28.55 12.54 30.85
CA GLU A 179 -28.10 11.77 29.70
C GLU A 179 -27.43 12.67 28.64
N VAL A 180 -27.92 13.89 28.44
CA VAL A 180 -27.29 14.87 27.54
C VAL A 180 -25.87 15.21 27.99
N GLU A 181 -25.63 15.42 29.29
CA GLU A 181 -24.28 15.69 29.79
C GLU A 181 -23.34 14.48 29.64
N LYS A 182 -23.83 13.25 29.85
CA LYS A 182 -23.03 12.03 29.59
C LYS A 182 -22.62 11.92 28.12
N ILE A 183 -23.54 12.18 27.20
CA ILE A 183 -23.28 12.17 25.76
C ILE A 183 -22.24 13.24 25.40
N LYS A 184 -22.38 14.44 25.95
CA LYS A 184 -21.44 15.55 25.71
C LYS A 184 -20.02 15.23 26.18
N THR A 185 -19.87 14.64 27.36
CA THR A 185 -18.58 14.16 27.87
C THR A 185 -17.99 13.09 26.94
N SER A 186 -18.79 12.09 26.56
CA SER A 186 -18.34 11.01 25.68
C SER A 186 -17.89 11.52 24.31
N ILE A 187 -18.61 12.50 23.73
CA ILE A 187 -18.21 13.18 22.49
C ILE A 187 -16.89 13.93 22.68
N GLY A 188 -16.68 14.60 23.82
CA GLY A 188 -15.44 15.28 24.14
C GLY A 188 -14.24 14.34 24.19
N GLU A 189 -14.38 13.19 24.86
CA GLU A 189 -13.34 12.15 24.94
C GLU A 189 -13.03 11.54 23.57
N ALA A 190 -14.06 11.28 22.76
CA ALA A 190 -13.90 10.79 21.40
C ALA A 190 -13.14 11.79 20.51
N ASN A 191 -13.46 13.09 20.60
CA ASN A 191 -12.76 14.14 19.85
C ASN A 191 -11.29 14.27 20.25
N GLN A 192 -10.98 14.13 21.55
CA GLN A 192 -9.60 14.13 22.02
C GLN A 192 -8.84 12.93 21.46
N SER A 193 -9.44 11.74 21.50
CA SER A 193 -8.85 10.51 20.94
C SER A 193 -8.59 10.62 19.44
N LEU A 194 -9.53 11.20 18.68
CA LEU A 194 -9.36 11.49 17.26
C LEU A 194 -8.19 12.44 16.99
N THR A 195 -8.02 13.46 17.83
CA THR A 195 -6.91 14.41 17.72
C THR A 195 -5.56 13.71 17.93
N THR A 196 -5.46 12.84 18.94
CA THR A 196 -4.25 12.04 19.18
C THR A 196 -3.94 11.11 18.00
N LEU A 197 -4.93 10.36 17.50
CA LEU A 197 -4.76 9.47 16.35
C LEU A 197 -4.27 10.23 15.11
N ASN A 198 -4.80 11.43 14.88
CA ASN A 198 -4.37 12.25 13.75
C ASN A 198 -2.90 12.68 13.88
N GLY A 199 -2.46 13.03 15.09
CA GLY A 199 -1.05 13.33 15.39
C GLY A 199 -0.14 12.12 15.18
N ASP A 200 -0.53 10.95 15.69
CA ASP A 200 0.22 9.70 15.51
C ASP A 200 0.33 9.31 14.03
N MET A 201 -0.73 9.51 13.25
CA MET A 201 -0.74 9.27 11.82
C MET A 201 0.24 10.20 11.08
N THR A 202 0.28 11.49 11.43
CA THR A 202 1.26 12.42 10.87
C THR A 202 2.69 11.98 11.19
N ALA A 203 2.98 11.64 12.46
CA ALA A 203 4.30 11.18 12.87
C ALA A 203 4.71 9.86 12.19
N LEU A 204 3.78 8.93 11.98
CA LEU A 204 4.03 7.70 11.24
C LEU A 204 4.34 7.99 9.76
N SER A 205 3.61 8.91 9.14
CA SER A 205 3.86 9.33 7.76
C SER A 205 5.26 9.92 7.58
N GLU A 206 5.73 10.71 8.55
CA GLU A 206 7.11 11.24 8.55
C GLU A 206 8.15 10.11 8.65
N LYS A 207 7.93 9.13 9.54
CA LYS A 207 8.81 7.96 9.67
C LYS A 207 8.84 7.07 8.43
N ILE A 208 7.72 6.90 7.74
CA ILE A 208 7.68 6.18 6.46
C ILE A 208 8.54 6.90 5.43
N THR A 209 8.41 8.23 5.35
CA THR A 209 9.22 9.05 4.45
C THR A 209 10.71 8.93 4.75
N GLU A 210 11.10 8.91 6.03
CA GLU A 210 12.48 8.67 6.46
C GLU A 210 12.96 7.26 6.07
N ALA A 211 12.13 6.23 6.29
CA ALA A 211 12.45 4.87 5.92
C ALA A 211 12.71 4.75 4.40
N ASP A 212 11.90 5.40 3.57
CA ASP A 212 12.06 5.38 2.11
C ASP A 212 13.38 6.01 1.63
N GLN A 213 14.00 6.89 2.43
CA GLN A 213 15.32 7.47 2.10
C GLN A 213 16.50 6.56 2.47
N HIS A 214 16.30 5.66 3.44
CA HIS A 214 17.38 4.85 4.01
C HIS A 214 17.33 3.38 3.61
N PHE A 215 16.17 2.91 3.15
CA PHE A 215 15.97 1.50 2.82
C PHE A 215 15.63 1.32 1.34
N ILE A 216 16.12 0.21 0.77
CA ILE A 216 15.80 -0.26 -0.57
C ILE A 216 15.05 -1.58 -0.46
N ASN A 217 14.16 -1.88 -1.41
CA ASN A 217 13.39 -3.11 -1.38
C ASN A 217 14.26 -4.33 -1.66
N LYS A 218 14.02 -5.43 -0.94
CA LYS A 218 14.82 -6.66 -1.09
C LYS A 218 14.83 -7.21 -2.52
N GLU A 219 13.67 -7.25 -3.18
CA GLU A 219 13.55 -7.63 -4.59
C GLU A 219 14.34 -6.71 -5.52
N SER A 220 14.54 -5.44 -5.12
CA SER A 220 15.27 -4.44 -5.92
C SER A 220 16.78 -4.69 -6.00
N VAL A 221 17.31 -5.70 -5.30
CA VAL A 221 18.73 -6.11 -5.36
C VAL A 221 18.91 -7.58 -5.74
N GLU A 222 17.87 -8.26 -6.24
CA GLU A 222 17.97 -9.68 -6.57
C GLU A 222 18.80 -9.95 -7.85
N VAL A 223 19.59 -11.03 -7.79
CA VAL A 223 20.84 -11.36 -8.55
C VAL A 223 22.09 -10.56 -8.13
N GLY A 224 21.94 -9.60 -7.21
CA GLY A 224 23.03 -9.02 -6.43
C GLY A 224 23.57 -7.71 -7.01
N PRO A 225 23.76 -6.67 -6.19
CA PRO A 225 24.34 -5.42 -6.65
C PRO A 225 25.83 -5.62 -6.92
N LEU A 226 26.31 -5.12 -8.06
CA LEU A 226 27.74 -5.07 -8.34
C LEU A 226 28.37 -3.94 -7.53
N ILE A 227 28.78 -4.27 -6.30
CA ILE A 227 29.35 -3.30 -5.35
C ILE A 227 30.87 -3.26 -5.44
N PHE A 228 31.43 -2.08 -5.17
CA PHE A 228 32.83 -1.97 -4.80
C PHE A 228 33.06 -2.78 -3.54
N LYS A 229 33.85 -3.84 -3.67
CA LYS A 229 34.26 -4.69 -2.59
C LYS A 229 35.32 -3.95 -1.80
N ASN A 230 35.15 -3.93 -0.48
CA ASN A 230 36.18 -3.46 0.43
C ASN A 230 37.45 -4.35 0.35
N THR A 231 37.29 -5.59 -0.13
CA THR A 231 38.41 -6.53 -0.36
C THR A 231 39.34 -5.99 -1.44
N THR A 232 40.57 -5.74 -1.00
CA THR A 232 41.67 -5.43 -1.90
C THR A 232 42.43 -6.71 -2.23
N ILE A 233 42.67 -6.96 -3.52
CA ILE A 233 43.53 -8.02 -4.04
C ILE A 233 44.98 -7.62 -3.81
N THR A 234 45.76 -8.57 -3.28
CA THR A 234 47.19 -8.49 -3.01
C THR A 234 47.86 -9.82 -3.38
N THR A 235 47.98 -10.81 -2.50
CA THR A 235 48.77 -12.05 -2.77
C THR A 235 47.92 -13.29 -3.06
N GLN A 236 46.60 -13.16 -3.17
CA GLN A 236 45.68 -14.29 -3.34
C GLN A 236 45.87 -15.03 -4.65
N ASP A 237 45.58 -16.34 -4.65
CA ASP A 237 45.32 -17.07 -5.88
C ASP A 237 44.06 -16.51 -6.55
N TRP A 238 44.20 -16.02 -7.77
CA TRP A 238 43.09 -15.38 -8.48
C TRP A 238 42.01 -16.38 -8.87
N ASN A 239 42.30 -17.68 -8.99
CA ASN A 239 41.25 -18.70 -9.27
C ASN A 239 40.17 -18.72 -8.20
N ASN A 240 40.51 -18.22 -7.02
CA ASN A 240 39.63 -18.22 -5.86
C ASN A 240 38.75 -16.96 -5.78
N ILE A 241 38.89 -15.97 -6.66
CA ILE A 241 38.12 -14.71 -6.62
C ILE A 241 36.87 -14.83 -7.50
N THR A 242 35.89 -15.61 -7.06
CA THR A 242 34.71 -15.93 -7.87
C THR A 242 33.47 -15.13 -7.54
N GLU A 243 33.45 -14.38 -6.45
CA GLU A 243 32.25 -13.63 -6.04
C GLU A 243 32.08 -12.35 -6.87
N SER A 244 30.86 -12.12 -7.37
CA SER A 244 30.49 -10.92 -8.12
C SER A 244 30.82 -9.65 -7.34
N GLY A 245 31.58 -8.74 -7.96
CA GLY A 245 32.04 -7.52 -7.32
C GLY A 245 33.16 -6.81 -8.04
N VAL A 246 33.48 -5.61 -7.59
CA VAL A 246 34.64 -4.83 -8.06
C VAL A 246 35.67 -4.76 -6.94
N TYR A 247 36.85 -5.31 -7.16
CA TYR A 247 37.92 -5.41 -6.19
C TYR A 247 39.05 -4.46 -6.56
N TYR A 248 39.56 -3.70 -5.61
CA TYR A 248 40.78 -2.94 -5.82
C TYR A 248 42.00 -3.87 -5.78
N CYS A 249 42.97 -3.70 -6.67
CA CYS A 249 44.23 -4.44 -6.72
C CYS A 249 45.34 -3.51 -6.23
N ALA A 250 46.00 -3.83 -5.11
CA ALA A 250 47.03 -2.98 -4.49
C ALA A 250 48.40 -3.66 -4.47
N GLY A 251 49.14 -3.60 -5.59
CA GLY A 251 50.45 -4.25 -5.70
C GLY A 251 50.35 -5.77 -5.58
N SER A 252 49.35 -6.33 -6.25
CA SER A 252 48.99 -7.75 -6.16
C SER A 252 50.03 -8.64 -6.83
N SER A 253 50.29 -9.85 -6.34
CA SER A 253 51.31 -10.76 -6.91
C SER A 253 51.06 -12.24 -6.63
N GLY A 254 49.79 -12.65 -6.51
CA GLY A 254 49.43 -14.05 -6.27
C GLY A 254 49.50 -14.95 -7.51
N ILE A 255 49.36 -16.26 -7.30
CA ILE A 255 49.34 -17.25 -8.39
C ILE A 255 48.07 -17.10 -9.23
N ASN A 256 48.11 -17.61 -10.46
CA ASN A 256 47.04 -17.48 -11.45
C ASN A 256 46.60 -16.03 -11.73
N ALA A 257 47.44 -15.04 -11.40
CA ALA A 257 47.22 -13.65 -11.77
C ALA A 257 47.34 -13.44 -13.29
N PRO A 258 46.82 -12.33 -13.84
CA PRO A 258 46.90 -11.99 -15.26
C PRO A 258 48.30 -12.06 -15.87
N TYR A 259 49.33 -11.70 -15.09
CA TYR A 259 50.74 -11.79 -15.47
C TYR A 259 51.61 -11.79 -14.20
N THR A 260 52.87 -12.21 -14.34
CA THR A 260 53.86 -12.20 -13.26
C THR A 260 54.33 -10.78 -12.97
N GLY A 261 54.13 -10.29 -11.75
CA GLY A 261 54.55 -8.95 -11.33
C GLY A 261 53.68 -8.38 -10.21
N LYS A 262 53.82 -7.08 -9.96
CA LYS A 262 52.96 -6.31 -9.05
C LYS A 262 51.81 -5.68 -9.84
N LEU A 263 50.58 -6.10 -9.57
CA LEU A 263 49.35 -5.65 -10.25
C LEU A 263 48.62 -4.58 -9.41
N TYR A 264 48.42 -3.41 -9.99
CA TYR A 264 47.59 -2.33 -9.44
C TYR A 264 46.31 -2.21 -10.26
N GLY A 265 45.22 -1.62 -9.76
CA GLY A 265 44.02 -1.37 -10.59
C GLY A 265 42.76 -2.05 -10.05
N LEU A 266 41.88 -2.54 -10.91
CA LEU A 266 40.60 -3.14 -10.52
C LEU A 266 40.46 -4.56 -11.08
N LEU A 267 39.90 -5.46 -10.30
CA LEU A 267 39.40 -6.75 -10.74
C LEU A 267 37.87 -6.71 -10.64
N THR A 268 37.18 -6.83 -11.75
CA THR A 268 35.73 -7.05 -11.76
C THR A 268 35.46 -8.54 -11.94
N VAL A 269 34.55 -9.06 -11.13
CA VAL A 269 34.12 -10.44 -11.19
C VAL A 269 32.63 -10.47 -11.45
N TYR A 270 32.22 -11.30 -12.40
CA TYR A 270 30.83 -11.66 -12.63
C TYR A 270 30.71 -13.15 -12.40
N SER A 271 29.80 -13.55 -11.53
CA SER A 271 29.54 -14.95 -11.30
C SER A 271 28.06 -15.19 -11.19
N GLU A 272 27.57 -16.01 -12.10
CA GLU A 272 26.18 -16.40 -12.17
C GLU A 272 26.11 -17.88 -12.55
N GLN A 273 25.37 -18.65 -11.76
CA GLN A 273 25.25 -20.10 -11.93
C GLN A 273 26.62 -20.81 -12.03
N ALA A 274 26.94 -21.46 -13.15
CA ALA A 274 28.16 -22.24 -13.37
C ALA A 274 29.25 -21.48 -14.16
N VAL A 275 29.10 -20.16 -14.31
CA VAL A 275 30.03 -19.32 -15.08
C VAL A 275 30.58 -18.23 -14.19
N THR A 276 31.91 -18.11 -14.16
CA THR A 276 32.59 -16.98 -13.54
C THR A 276 33.48 -16.30 -14.57
N ILE A 277 33.42 -14.97 -14.63
CA ILE A 277 34.27 -14.15 -15.48
C ILE A 277 35.08 -13.24 -14.56
N GLN A 278 36.38 -13.19 -14.83
CA GLN A 278 37.28 -12.24 -14.20
C GLN A 278 37.82 -11.29 -15.25
N LYS A 279 37.79 -10.01 -14.92
CA LYS A 279 38.33 -8.93 -15.74
C LYS A 279 39.24 -8.07 -14.87
N TYR A 280 40.53 -8.07 -15.19
CA TYR A 280 41.51 -7.20 -14.54
C TYR A 280 41.84 -6.01 -15.43
N GLU A 281 41.91 -4.83 -14.83
CA GLU A 281 42.07 -3.56 -15.51
C GLU A 281 43.12 -2.71 -14.80
N PHE A 282 44.11 -2.26 -15.57
CA PHE A 282 45.11 -1.31 -15.09
C PHE A 282 45.67 -0.48 -16.23
N GLN A 283 45.63 0.85 -16.09
CA GLN A 283 46.02 1.79 -17.14
C GLN A 283 45.32 1.41 -18.46
N ASN A 284 46.07 1.09 -19.51
CA ASN A 284 45.55 0.72 -20.83
C ASN A 284 45.53 -0.80 -21.07
N SER A 285 45.72 -1.60 -20.03
CA SER A 285 45.72 -3.06 -20.15
C SER A 285 44.48 -3.66 -19.51
N ILE A 286 43.81 -4.51 -20.28
CA ILE A 286 42.70 -5.32 -19.83
C ILE A 286 43.08 -6.77 -20.02
N TYR A 287 42.87 -7.56 -18.97
CA TYR A 287 43.02 -9.00 -19.02
C TYR A 287 41.69 -9.62 -18.64
N MET A 288 41.31 -10.68 -19.33
CA MET A 288 40.09 -11.41 -19.01
C MET A 288 40.31 -12.91 -19.05
N ARG A 289 39.50 -13.62 -18.26
CA ARG A 289 39.36 -15.08 -18.33
C ARG A 289 37.99 -15.51 -17.84
N THR A 290 37.65 -16.75 -18.17
CA THR A 290 36.36 -17.35 -17.83
C THR A 290 36.59 -18.72 -17.19
N PHE A 291 35.83 -19.02 -16.16
CA PHE A 291 35.62 -20.34 -15.62
C PHE A 291 34.28 -20.85 -16.15
N ALA A 292 34.30 -21.89 -16.98
CA ALA A 292 33.10 -22.51 -17.55
C ALA A 292 33.47 -23.87 -18.18
N GLY A 293 32.48 -24.61 -18.69
CA GLY A 293 32.66 -25.84 -19.46
C GLY A 293 32.25 -27.12 -18.72
N ASN A 294 32.47 -28.27 -19.35
CA ASN A 294 32.21 -29.60 -18.79
C ASN A 294 33.36 -30.58 -19.18
N PRO A 295 34.32 -30.86 -18.28
CA PRO A 295 34.42 -30.35 -16.91
C PRO A 295 34.76 -28.85 -16.88
N ALA A 296 34.26 -28.15 -15.86
CA ALA A 296 34.50 -26.71 -15.70
C ALA A 296 35.96 -26.43 -15.33
N ALA A 297 36.60 -25.50 -16.03
CA ALA A 297 37.99 -25.12 -15.78
C ALA A 297 38.22 -23.63 -16.06
N TRP A 298 39.24 -23.06 -15.45
CA TRP A 298 39.69 -21.71 -15.76
C TRP A 298 40.38 -21.68 -17.12
N GLY A 299 39.91 -20.80 -18.00
CA GLY A 299 40.67 -20.40 -19.17
C GLY A 299 41.91 -19.61 -18.78
N ASN A 300 42.91 -19.63 -19.67
CA ASN A 300 44.09 -18.77 -19.53
C ASN A 300 43.67 -17.30 -19.57
N TRP A 301 44.40 -16.46 -18.83
CA TRP A 301 44.29 -15.02 -18.99
C TRP A 301 44.66 -14.61 -20.40
N LYS A 302 43.78 -13.82 -21.02
CA LYS A 302 44.03 -13.21 -22.32
C LYS A 302 44.13 -11.71 -22.11
N LYS A 303 45.25 -11.13 -22.51
CA LYS A 303 45.36 -9.67 -22.67
C LYS A 303 44.50 -9.28 -23.86
N VAL A 304 43.64 -8.30 -23.67
CA VAL A 304 42.93 -7.65 -24.76
C VAL A 304 43.93 -6.73 -25.46
N ALA A 305 44.20 -6.99 -26.74
CA ALA A 305 45.13 -6.19 -27.51
C ALA A 305 44.46 -4.88 -27.96
N LEU A 306 45.18 -3.77 -27.84
CA LEU A 306 44.73 -2.49 -28.37
C LEU A 306 44.96 -2.44 -29.89
N SER A 307 44.25 -1.54 -30.57
CA SER A 307 44.43 -1.30 -32.01
C SER A 307 45.88 -0.97 -32.38
N SER A 308 46.61 -0.26 -31.50
CA SER A 308 48.02 0.05 -31.68
C SER A 308 48.95 -1.15 -31.48
N GLU A 309 48.46 -2.26 -30.93
CA GLU A 309 49.22 -3.48 -30.67
C GLU A 309 48.94 -4.57 -31.74
N VAL A 310 48.02 -4.33 -32.67
CA VAL A 310 47.64 -5.28 -33.73
C VAL A 310 47.87 -4.69 -35.12
N MET A 311 48.18 -5.57 -36.07
CA MET A 311 48.24 -5.20 -37.47
C MET A 311 46.80 -5.12 -38.03
N ASN A 312 46.52 -4.09 -38.82
CA ASN A 312 45.25 -3.85 -39.49
C ASN A 312 45.41 -4.08 -41.00
N LEU A 313 44.29 -3.99 -41.74
CA LEU A 313 44.25 -4.26 -43.18
C LEU A 313 44.36 -3.00 -44.05
N THR A 314 44.45 -1.81 -43.45
CA THR A 314 44.21 -0.54 -44.14
C THR A 314 45.44 0.34 -44.24
N ASP A 315 46.34 0.28 -43.26
CA ASP A 315 47.51 1.16 -43.19
C ASP A 315 48.80 0.38 -43.48
N PRO A 316 49.79 1.01 -44.12
CA PRO A 316 51.14 0.48 -44.16
C PRO A 316 51.66 0.29 -42.72
N GLN A 317 52.08 -0.92 -42.38
CA GLN A 317 52.49 -1.27 -41.02
C GLN A 317 53.78 -2.10 -41.00
N THR A 318 54.47 -2.09 -39.87
CA THR A 318 55.73 -2.82 -39.67
C THR A 318 55.54 -3.93 -38.62
N ALA A 319 55.87 -5.17 -38.99
CA ALA A 319 55.92 -6.29 -38.05
C ALA A 319 57.31 -6.37 -37.38
N LEU A 320 57.44 -5.81 -36.18
CA LEU A 320 58.67 -5.88 -35.37
C LEU A 320 58.69 -7.15 -34.49
N GLY A 321 59.88 -7.63 -34.12
CA GLY A 321 60.11 -8.80 -33.25
C GLY A 321 60.26 -10.14 -33.99
N VAL A 322 60.39 -11.24 -33.24
CA VAL A 322 60.47 -12.60 -33.81
C VAL A 322 59.06 -13.03 -34.23
N LYS A 323 58.85 -13.22 -35.52
CA LYS A 323 57.61 -13.76 -36.09
C LYS A 323 57.91 -15.11 -36.73
N ASN A 324 57.14 -16.13 -36.36
CA ASN A 324 57.24 -17.44 -36.98
C ASN A 324 56.23 -17.51 -38.13
N PHE A 325 56.67 -17.14 -39.34
CA PHE A 325 55.88 -17.32 -40.56
C PHE A 325 55.95 -18.79 -40.96
N SER A 326 55.18 -19.66 -40.27
CA SER A 326 55.22 -21.12 -40.45
C SER A 326 55.04 -21.55 -41.92
N ASP A 327 54.27 -20.77 -42.68
CA ASP A 327 53.96 -21.03 -44.09
C ASP A 327 54.78 -20.15 -45.06
N GLY A 328 55.84 -19.50 -44.56
CA GLY A 328 56.67 -18.53 -45.28
C GLY A 328 56.06 -17.13 -45.33
N ILE A 329 56.85 -16.15 -45.79
CA ILE A 329 56.34 -14.81 -46.07
C ILE A 329 55.58 -14.87 -47.39
N GLN A 330 54.29 -14.48 -47.34
CA GLN A 330 53.43 -14.43 -48.52
C GLN A 330 53.00 -12.99 -48.82
N ILE A 331 52.87 -12.68 -50.10
CA ILE A 331 52.23 -11.45 -50.60
C ILE A 331 51.08 -11.89 -51.50
N ALA A 332 49.85 -11.50 -51.16
CA ALA A 332 48.64 -11.87 -51.91
C ALA A 332 48.46 -13.40 -52.14
N GLY A 333 49.03 -14.24 -51.27
CA GLY A 333 49.00 -15.70 -51.38
C GLY A 333 50.26 -16.32 -52.03
N ASP A 334 51.16 -15.51 -52.60
CA ASP A 334 52.38 -15.98 -53.25
C ASP A 334 53.59 -15.97 -52.29
N ARG A 335 54.37 -17.06 -52.28
CA ARG A 335 55.54 -17.24 -51.39
C ARG A 335 56.75 -16.44 -51.89
N VAL A 336 57.29 -15.57 -51.04
CA VAL A 336 58.41 -14.66 -51.37
C VAL A 336 59.77 -15.24 -50.99
N VAL A 337 59.89 -15.87 -49.80
CA VAL A 337 61.10 -16.55 -49.32
C VAL A 337 60.71 -17.78 -48.47
N GLY A 338 61.36 -18.92 -48.70
CA GLY A 338 61.23 -20.16 -47.94
C GLY A 338 62.55 -20.65 -47.35
N GLU A 339 62.49 -21.47 -46.29
CA GLU A 339 63.67 -22.08 -45.67
C GLU A 339 64.31 -23.11 -46.64
N ASN A 340 65.62 -23.01 -46.88
CA ASN A 340 66.43 -23.91 -47.73
C ASN A 340 66.03 -24.02 -49.21
N GLU A 341 65.18 -23.12 -49.72
CA GLU A 341 64.68 -23.18 -51.10
C GLU A 341 65.70 -22.55 -52.07
N HIS A 342 66.79 -23.29 -52.33
CA HIS A 342 67.71 -23.00 -53.41
C HIS A 342 67.91 -24.23 -54.30
N VAL A 343 67.90 -24.01 -55.61
CA VAL A 343 68.23 -25.05 -56.59
C VAL A 343 69.56 -24.70 -57.21
N VAL A 344 70.49 -25.65 -57.24
CA VAL A 344 71.84 -25.48 -57.78
C VAL A 344 71.99 -26.36 -59.01
N TYR A 345 72.44 -25.77 -60.11
CA TYR A 345 72.79 -26.49 -61.33
C TYR A 345 74.22 -26.14 -61.75
N THR A 346 75.06 -27.13 -62.00
CA THR A 346 76.46 -26.94 -62.39
C THR A 346 76.73 -27.59 -63.74
N LEU A 347 77.28 -26.81 -64.67
CA LEU A 347 77.89 -27.28 -65.91
C LEU A 347 79.38 -27.47 -65.69
N ASP A 348 79.91 -28.65 -65.95
CA ASP A 348 81.34 -28.98 -65.87
C ASP A 348 81.76 -29.88 -67.04
N THR A 349 82.99 -30.38 -67.03
CA THR A 349 83.50 -31.24 -68.12
C THR A 349 82.73 -32.55 -68.31
N SER A 350 81.96 -33.00 -67.31
CA SER A 350 81.19 -34.25 -67.36
C SER A 350 79.87 -34.11 -68.11
N ASN A 351 79.25 -32.92 -68.07
CA ASN A 351 77.93 -32.68 -68.67
C ASN A 351 77.91 -31.55 -69.72
N SER A 352 78.94 -30.71 -69.79
CA SER A 352 79.05 -29.65 -70.79
C SER A 352 79.61 -30.14 -72.12
N LYS A 353 78.92 -29.79 -73.19
CA LYS A 353 79.39 -29.95 -74.57
C LYS A 353 80.28 -28.78 -74.99
N SER A 354 80.31 -27.68 -74.25
CA SER A 354 81.13 -26.50 -74.53
C SER A 354 82.48 -26.43 -73.80
N PHE A 355 82.65 -27.09 -72.64
CA PHE A 355 83.81 -26.88 -71.75
C PHE A 355 84.83 -28.02 -71.76
N ILE A 356 86.09 -27.72 -72.11
CA ILE A 356 87.21 -28.68 -72.05
C ILE A 356 87.78 -28.81 -70.64
N ASP A 357 87.62 -27.76 -69.82
CA ASP A 357 88.07 -27.70 -68.43
C ASP A 357 87.24 -26.64 -67.66
N GLY A 358 87.23 -26.71 -66.33
CA GLY A 358 86.50 -25.79 -65.45
C GLY A 358 85.00 -26.09 -65.25
N TYR A 359 84.29 -25.15 -64.64
CA TYR A 359 82.86 -25.28 -64.30
C TYR A 359 82.11 -23.94 -64.25
N ALA A 360 80.78 -24.00 -64.39
CA ALA A 360 79.82 -22.92 -64.23
C ALA A 360 78.65 -23.35 -63.34
N THR A 361 78.37 -22.61 -62.28
CA THR A 361 77.30 -22.90 -61.32
C THR A 361 76.21 -21.83 -61.36
N PHE A 362 74.96 -22.27 -61.39
CA PHE A 362 73.74 -21.48 -61.38
C PHE A 362 72.97 -21.78 -60.10
N ILE A 363 72.72 -20.77 -59.28
CA ILE A 363 72.07 -20.89 -57.98
C ILE A 363 70.78 -20.08 -58.02
N LYS A 364 69.63 -20.75 -58.00
CA LYS A 364 68.31 -20.13 -57.97
C LYS A 364 67.84 -19.94 -56.53
N HIS A 365 67.58 -18.71 -56.14
CA HIS A 365 66.91 -18.34 -54.90
C HIS A 365 65.60 -17.62 -55.24
N GLY A 366 64.46 -18.25 -54.96
CA GLY A 366 63.15 -17.75 -55.37
C GLY A 366 63.07 -17.54 -56.88
N LYS A 367 63.00 -16.28 -57.33
CA LYS A 367 62.94 -15.89 -58.75
C LYS A 367 64.24 -15.26 -59.28
N THR A 368 65.32 -15.23 -58.49
CA THR A 368 66.64 -14.74 -58.92
C THR A 368 67.60 -15.91 -59.08
N VAL A 369 68.37 -15.93 -60.17
CA VAL A 369 69.48 -16.85 -60.39
C VAL A 369 70.80 -16.08 -60.31
N ILE A 370 71.75 -16.61 -59.56
CA ILE A 370 73.14 -16.15 -59.49
C ILE A 370 73.99 -17.17 -60.23
N ALA A 371 74.76 -16.72 -61.23
CA ALA A 371 75.58 -17.57 -62.08
C ALA A 371 77.05 -17.17 -61.95
N ASN A 372 77.93 -18.15 -61.76
CA ASN A 372 79.38 -17.92 -61.61
C ASN A 372 80.19 -19.12 -62.08
N GLY A 373 81.37 -18.89 -62.65
CA GLY A 373 82.20 -19.98 -63.13
C GLY A 373 83.53 -19.55 -63.73
N THR A 374 84.45 -20.50 -63.81
CA THR A 374 85.71 -20.40 -64.55
C THR A 374 85.76 -21.58 -65.51
N VAL A 375 85.69 -21.32 -66.81
CA VAL A 375 85.54 -22.33 -67.86
C VAL A 375 86.58 -22.18 -68.94
N LYS A 376 86.98 -23.28 -69.58
CA LYS A 376 87.85 -23.31 -70.75
C LYS A 376 87.09 -23.89 -71.94
N PHE A 377 87.08 -23.22 -73.09
CA PHE A 377 86.24 -23.65 -74.22
C PHE A 377 86.88 -24.74 -75.10
N LYS A 378 86.08 -25.75 -75.51
CA LYS A 378 86.49 -26.85 -76.42
C LYS A 378 86.77 -26.40 -77.85
N LYS A 379 86.12 -25.34 -78.31
CA LYS A 379 86.24 -24.75 -79.65
C LYS A 379 86.12 -23.23 -79.58
N ALA A 380 86.44 -22.56 -80.68
CA ALA A 380 86.19 -21.13 -80.78
C ALA A 380 84.69 -20.85 -80.92
N TYR A 381 84.20 -19.82 -80.22
CA TYR A 381 82.82 -19.32 -80.32
C TYR A 381 82.86 -17.85 -80.71
N LEU A 382 82.40 -17.51 -81.92
CA LEU A 382 82.32 -16.12 -82.39
C LEU A 382 81.19 -15.37 -81.69
N PHE A 383 81.22 -14.04 -81.73
CA PHE A 383 80.18 -13.16 -81.23
C PHE A 383 78.79 -13.57 -81.74
N GLY A 384 77.80 -13.62 -80.83
CA GLY A 384 76.41 -13.94 -81.16
C GLY A 384 76.12 -15.42 -81.39
N THR A 385 77.09 -16.32 -81.19
CA THR A 385 76.87 -17.77 -81.31
C THR A 385 76.35 -18.37 -80.01
N THR A 386 75.72 -19.54 -80.11
CA THR A 386 75.18 -20.26 -78.94
C THR A 386 76.19 -21.30 -78.48
N LEU A 387 76.37 -21.42 -77.16
CA LEU A 387 77.08 -22.55 -76.57
C LEU A 387 76.27 -23.84 -76.84
N ASP A 388 76.92 -24.99 -76.78
CA ASP A 388 76.28 -26.28 -77.07
C ASP A 388 75.51 -26.83 -75.84
N ASP A 389 75.39 -26.01 -74.78
CA ASP A 389 74.73 -26.32 -73.51
C ASP A 389 73.37 -25.61 -73.39
N ILE A 390 72.42 -26.28 -72.74
CA ILE A 390 71.08 -25.75 -72.42
C ILE A 390 70.86 -25.92 -70.91
N LEU A 391 70.49 -24.83 -70.24
CA LEU A 391 70.13 -24.87 -68.82
C LEU A 391 68.71 -25.43 -68.63
N PRO A 392 68.42 -26.07 -67.49
CA PRO A 392 67.05 -26.51 -67.18
C PRO A 392 66.07 -25.33 -67.18
N ASP A 393 64.80 -25.58 -67.51
CA ASP A 393 63.76 -24.55 -67.69
C ASP A 393 63.63 -23.58 -66.51
N GLU A 394 63.88 -24.07 -65.29
CA GLU A 394 63.78 -23.28 -64.07
C GLU A 394 64.89 -22.22 -63.91
N PHE A 395 65.97 -22.34 -64.70
CA PHE A 395 67.08 -21.39 -64.82
C PHE A 395 67.00 -20.56 -66.10
N SER A 396 65.95 -20.72 -66.92
CA SER A 396 65.75 -19.90 -68.11
C SER A 396 65.39 -18.46 -67.74
N ALA A 397 66.17 -17.50 -68.23
CA ALA A 397 65.89 -16.09 -67.99
C ALA A 397 64.52 -15.70 -68.56
N LYS A 398 63.73 -14.97 -67.77
CA LYS A 398 62.42 -14.40 -68.21
C LYS A 398 62.52 -12.96 -68.67
N VAL A 399 63.68 -12.34 -68.46
CA VAL A 399 64.02 -10.97 -68.87
C VAL A 399 65.25 -10.95 -69.78
N VAL A 400 65.38 -9.93 -70.63
CA VAL A 400 66.48 -9.80 -71.62
C VAL A 400 67.84 -9.48 -70.97
N ARG A 401 67.92 -9.37 -69.64
CA ARG A 401 69.11 -8.90 -68.89
C ARG A 401 69.97 -10.02 -68.28
N GLY A 402 69.93 -11.23 -68.86
CA GLY A 402 70.66 -12.41 -68.38
C GLY A 402 72.18 -12.38 -68.53
N MET A 403 72.85 -11.23 -68.36
CA MET A 403 74.28 -11.06 -68.68
C MET A 403 75.20 -11.72 -67.65
N LEU A 404 76.19 -12.44 -68.15
CA LEU A 404 77.30 -13.03 -67.41
C LEU A 404 78.58 -12.34 -67.87
N ILE A 405 79.19 -11.57 -66.98
CA ILE A 405 80.31 -10.70 -67.33
C ILE A 405 81.57 -11.24 -66.66
N GLY A 406 82.67 -11.25 -67.41
CA GLY A 406 83.89 -11.87 -66.97
C GLY A 406 85.12 -11.39 -67.70
N SER A 407 86.25 -12.03 -67.45
CA SER A 407 87.51 -11.76 -68.15
C SER A 407 88.16 -13.04 -68.66
N THR A 408 88.99 -12.90 -69.70
CA THR A 408 89.79 -14.01 -70.22
C THR A 408 91.30 -13.84 -70.06
N GLY A 409 91.98 -14.96 -69.81
CA GLY A 409 93.45 -15.05 -69.70
C GLY A 409 94.08 -14.14 -68.63
N SER A 410 95.38 -13.92 -68.72
CA SER A 410 96.16 -13.04 -67.82
C SER A 410 96.05 -11.54 -68.18
N ASN A 411 95.45 -11.19 -69.32
CA ASN A 411 95.41 -9.83 -69.85
C ASN A 411 94.10 -9.09 -69.51
N ASN A 412 93.21 -9.68 -68.69
CA ASN A 412 91.97 -9.09 -68.18
C ASN A 412 91.08 -8.43 -69.26
N ILE A 413 90.94 -9.05 -70.43
CA ILE A 413 90.03 -8.56 -71.46
C ILE A 413 88.60 -8.91 -71.03
N ALA A 414 87.75 -7.90 -70.85
CA ALA A 414 86.36 -8.09 -70.47
C ALA A 414 85.58 -8.77 -71.62
N LYS A 415 84.92 -9.89 -71.31
CA LYS A 415 84.05 -10.63 -72.22
C LYS A 415 82.72 -10.96 -71.55
N THR A 416 81.71 -11.22 -72.36
CA THR A 416 80.34 -11.41 -71.88
C THR A 416 79.66 -12.60 -72.55
N LEU A 417 78.88 -13.33 -71.74
CA LEU A 417 77.85 -14.27 -72.16
C LEU A 417 76.49 -13.74 -71.70
N TYR A 418 75.39 -14.28 -72.21
CA TYR A 418 74.07 -14.05 -71.64
C TYR A 418 73.17 -15.28 -71.77
N ILE A 419 72.22 -15.41 -70.85
CA ILE A 419 71.14 -16.40 -70.94
C ILE A 419 70.04 -15.80 -71.82
N GLN A 420 69.74 -16.47 -72.93
CA GLN A 420 68.69 -16.02 -73.84
C GLN A 420 67.32 -16.20 -73.19
N LYS A 421 66.47 -15.18 -73.35
CA LYS A 421 65.12 -15.16 -72.79
C LYS A 421 64.31 -16.36 -73.29
N ASP A 422 63.67 -17.05 -72.35
CA ASP A 422 62.74 -18.17 -72.56
C ASP A 422 63.30 -19.45 -73.21
N THR A 423 64.62 -19.56 -73.38
CA THR A 423 65.22 -20.72 -74.09
C THR A 423 66.21 -21.54 -73.28
N GLY A 424 66.71 -21.03 -72.15
CA GLY A 424 67.75 -21.69 -71.34
C GLY A 424 69.12 -21.76 -72.04
N THR A 425 69.24 -21.25 -73.26
CA THR A 425 70.48 -21.27 -74.06
C THR A 425 71.43 -20.16 -73.63
N ILE A 426 72.72 -20.48 -73.55
CA ILE A 426 73.78 -19.52 -73.25
C ILE A 426 74.36 -19.01 -74.58
N ARG A 427 74.37 -17.69 -74.77
CA ARG A 427 74.89 -17.06 -76.00
C ARG A 427 76.09 -16.18 -75.71
N THR A 428 77.03 -16.16 -76.65
CA THR A 428 78.18 -15.28 -76.59
C THR A 428 77.79 -13.86 -76.98
N ASN A 429 78.30 -12.88 -76.23
CA ASN A 429 78.25 -11.46 -76.57
C ASN A 429 79.69 -10.91 -76.72
N SER A 430 80.65 -11.79 -76.96
CA SER A 430 82.07 -11.54 -77.23
C SER A 430 82.65 -12.73 -78.00
N ASP A 431 83.77 -12.56 -78.71
CA ASP A 431 84.49 -13.69 -79.35
C ASP A 431 85.29 -14.48 -78.30
N PHE A 432 85.26 -15.80 -78.35
CA PHE A 432 86.04 -16.70 -77.50
C PHE A 432 86.90 -17.64 -78.35
N ALA A 433 88.19 -17.73 -78.03
CA ALA A 433 89.14 -18.61 -78.72
C ALA A 433 89.10 -20.04 -78.15
N ILE A 434 89.52 -21.01 -78.96
CA ILE A 434 89.74 -22.38 -78.49
C ILE A 434 90.80 -22.40 -77.38
N ASN A 435 90.61 -23.22 -76.34
CA ASN A 435 91.50 -23.31 -75.17
C ASN A 435 91.63 -22.01 -74.35
N GLU A 436 90.74 -21.04 -74.52
CA GLU A 436 90.73 -19.81 -73.73
C GLU A 436 90.00 -20.02 -72.40
N TRP A 437 90.62 -19.57 -71.30
CA TRP A 437 89.98 -19.51 -69.98
C TRP A 437 89.12 -18.25 -69.85
N PHE A 438 87.91 -18.39 -69.33
CA PHE A 438 86.97 -17.33 -69.04
C PHE A 438 86.38 -17.48 -67.64
N THR A 439 86.55 -16.47 -66.80
CA THR A 439 85.93 -16.42 -65.47
C THR A 439 84.84 -15.37 -65.45
N PHE A 440 83.62 -15.74 -65.05
CA PHE A 440 82.46 -14.86 -65.06
C PHE A 440 81.63 -14.91 -63.78
N ASN A 441 80.88 -13.84 -63.55
CA ASN A 441 79.82 -13.74 -62.57
C ASN A 441 78.64 -12.95 -63.16
N GLY A 442 77.43 -13.24 -62.70
CA GLY A 442 76.23 -12.51 -63.07
C GLY A 442 75.02 -12.93 -62.25
N SER A 443 73.95 -12.16 -62.34
CA SER A 443 72.65 -12.55 -61.78
C SER A 443 71.52 -12.11 -62.70
N TYR A 444 70.41 -12.86 -62.70
CA TYR A 444 69.27 -12.60 -63.57
C TYR A 444 67.96 -13.13 -63.00
N TRP A 445 66.83 -12.66 -63.53
CA TRP A 445 65.49 -13.00 -63.07
C TRP A 445 64.84 -14.10 -63.90
N VAL A 446 64.17 -15.04 -63.22
CA VAL A 446 63.44 -16.19 -63.80
C VAL A 446 61.95 -16.19 -63.42
N GLY A 447 61.46 -15.14 -62.74
CA GLY A 447 60.02 -14.95 -62.49
C GLY A 447 59.29 -14.32 -63.67
N GLU A 448 57.97 -14.49 -63.70
CA GLU A 448 57.10 -13.73 -64.61
C GLU A 448 57.15 -12.24 -64.21
N GLU A 449 57.02 -11.34 -65.19
CA GLU A 449 56.98 -9.87 -64.97
C GLU A 449 55.61 -9.43 -64.43
#